data_AF-A0A3D0Y9J4-F1
#
_entry.id   AF-A0A3D0Y9J4-F1
#
_cell.length_a   1.000
_cell.length_b   1.000
_cell.length_c   1.000
_cell.angle_alpha   90.00
_cell.angle_beta   90.00
_cell.angle_gamma   90.00
#
_symmetry.space_group_name_H-M   'P 1'
#
loop_
_entity.id
_entity.type
_entity.pdbx_description
1 polymer ?
#
loop_
_entity_poly.entity_id
_entity_poly.type
_entity_poly.pdbx_seq_one_letter_code
_entity_poly.pdbx_strand_id
1 'polypeptide(L)'
;MNIDLSTYTEELLPANVKLTGYATNANILINIKGRGLLLIYNKTYDMLYPFYATTINRYEFKSDTVSGIQLEFKEHIKRLGLTEEYKKQKVVNEVNSHYELENCEITEKLCSEQWIKYSKTGNEWRFYSMDFYCAEKIESVHKILGSSKDKQVFLPLDDNSIRELINTGRVDGIKVVENFLKMLGNEVFVNEIKKFEV
;
A
#
# COMPACT_ATOMS: atom_id res chain seq x y z
N MET A 1 -10.58 11.99 -9.70
CA MET A 1 -11.55 11.29 -8.85
C MET A 1 -10.99 9.91 -8.60
N ASN A 2 -10.76 9.53 -7.35
CA ASN A 2 -10.41 8.16 -6.96
C ASN A 2 -11.65 7.57 -6.29
N ILE A 3 -11.96 6.32 -6.60
CA ILE A 3 -13.16 5.64 -6.09
C ILE A 3 -12.68 4.60 -5.08
N ASP A 4 -13.04 4.80 -3.82
CA ASP A 4 -12.77 3.88 -2.72
C ASP A 4 -13.86 2.81 -2.68
N LEU A 5 -13.53 1.56 -2.99
CA LEU A 5 -14.55 0.52 -3.15
C LEU A 5 -15.13 0.04 -1.82
N SER A 6 -14.58 0.44 -0.66
CA SER A 6 -15.22 0.12 0.61
C SER A 6 -16.48 0.94 0.86
N THR A 7 -16.72 2.02 0.11
CA THR A 7 -17.88 2.90 0.30
C THR A 7 -18.98 2.68 -0.75
N TYR A 8 -18.80 1.72 -1.67
CA TYR A 8 -19.73 1.48 -2.79
C TYR A 8 -20.04 -0.02 -2.90
N THR A 9 -21.30 -0.42 -2.66
CA THR A 9 -21.72 -1.83 -2.66
C THR A 9 -22.42 -2.29 -3.95
N GLU A 10 -23.21 -1.43 -4.60
CA GLU A 10 -23.97 -1.79 -5.83
C GLU A 10 -23.97 -0.68 -6.90
N GLU A 11 -23.14 0.35 -6.76
CA GLU A 11 -23.13 1.45 -7.71
C GLU A 11 -22.52 1.03 -9.06
N LEU A 12 -23.20 1.46 -10.13
CA LEU A 12 -22.64 1.48 -11.48
C LEU A 12 -21.43 2.42 -11.48
N LEU A 13 -20.35 1.99 -12.13
CA LEU A 13 -19.24 2.88 -12.38
C LEU A 13 -19.70 4.07 -13.24
N PRO A 14 -19.15 5.27 -13.00
CA PRO A 14 -19.37 6.41 -13.88
C PRO A 14 -19.01 6.04 -15.33
N ALA A 15 -19.85 6.42 -16.30
CA ALA A 15 -19.72 5.98 -17.70
C ALA A 15 -18.37 6.33 -18.37
N ASN A 16 -17.62 7.29 -17.82
CA ASN A 16 -16.29 7.69 -18.28
C ASN A 16 -15.14 6.85 -17.66
N VAL A 17 -15.44 5.93 -16.76
CA VAL A 17 -14.47 5.03 -16.11
C VAL A 17 -14.47 3.70 -16.87
N LYS A 18 -13.38 3.44 -17.61
CA LYS A 18 -13.15 2.17 -18.30
C LYS A 18 -11.90 1.51 -17.74
N LEU A 19 -12.07 0.40 -17.02
CA LEU A 19 -10.97 -0.34 -16.43
C LEU A 19 -10.27 -1.21 -17.48
N THR A 20 -9.03 -0.84 -17.80
CA THR A 20 -8.20 -1.52 -18.82
C THR A 20 -7.02 -2.27 -18.22
N GLY A 21 -6.95 -2.33 -16.89
CA GLY A 21 -5.93 -3.06 -16.16
C GLY A 21 -6.14 -3.03 -14.65
N TYR A 22 -5.26 -3.72 -13.96
CA TYR A 22 -5.21 -3.71 -12.50
C TYR A 22 -3.77 -3.62 -12.00
N ALA A 23 -3.64 -3.24 -10.73
CA ALA A 23 -2.41 -3.33 -9.96
C ALA A 23 -2.69 -4.05 -8.63
N THR A 24 -1.87 -5.06 -8.32
CA THR A 24 -1.84 -5.67 -7.00
C THR A 24 -0.59 -5.21 -6.26
N ASN A 25 -0.78 -4.63 -5.08
CA ASN A 25 0.30 -4.14 -4.24
C ASN A 25 0.34 -4.96 -2.96
N ALA A 26 1.53 -5.31 -2.51
CA ALA A 26 1.78 -5.68 -1.14
C ALA A 26 2.65 -4.59 -0.50
N ASN A 27 2.20 -4.07 0.64
CA ASN A 27 2.85 -2.99 1.36
C ASN A 27 3.40 -3.54 2.67
N ILE A 28 4.66 -3.23 3.00
CA ILE A 28 5.26 -3.53 4.29
C ILE A 28 5.36 -2.22 5.08
N LEU A 29 4.77 -2.25 6.28
CA LEU A 29 4.84 -1.21 7.27
C LEU A 29 6.04 -1.49 8.16
N ILE A 30 7.08 -0.66 8.05
CA ILE A 30 8.33 -0.83 8.79
C ILE A 30 8.37 0.21 9.89
N ASN A 31 7.97 -0.20 11.10
CA ASN A 31 7.99 0.66 12.28
C ASN A 31 9.33 0.49 13.01
N ILE A 32 10.18 1.52 12.94
CA ILE A 32 11.52 1.48 13.52
C ILE A 32 11.48 1.95 14.96
N LYS A 33 12.06 1.16 15.86
CA LYS A 33 12.18 1.50 17.28
C LYS A 33 12.81 2.88 17.49
N GLY A 34 12.09 3.74 18.21
CA GLY A 34 12.53 5.11 18.53
C GLY A 34 12.50 6.11 17.37
N ARG A 35 12.02 5.73 16.18
CA ARG A 35 11.84 6.66 15.04
C ARG A 35 10.40 6.70 14.52
N GLY A 36 9.69 5.57 14.56
CA GLY A 36 8.35 5.43 14.02
C GLY A 36 8.33 4.80 12.64
N LEU A 37 7.19 4.92 11.96
CA LEU A 37 6.93 4.27 10.70
C LEU A 37 7.74 4.91 9.56
N LEU A 38 8.51 4.08 8.86
CA LEU A 38 9.23 4.47 7.65
C LEU A 38 8.27 4.72 6.48
N LEU A 39 8.40 5.89 5.88
CA LEU A 39 7.76 6.28 4.63
C LEU A 39 8.83 6.67 3.59
N ILE A 40 8.58 6.27 2.35
CA ILE A 40 9.48 6.45 1.21
C ILE A 40 8.88 7.49 0.28
N TYR A 41 9.67 8.51 -0.02
CA TYR A 41 9.26 9.57 -0.96
C TYR A 41 9.41 9.12 -2.41
N ASN A 42 8.29 9.12 -3.13
CA ASN A 42 8.25 8.84 -4.56
C ASN A 42 8.20 10.15 -5.35
N LYS A 43 9.29 10.47 -6.05
CA LYS A 43 9.45 11.67 -6.88
C LYS A 43 8.42 11.78 -8.01
N THR A 44 7.98 10.66 -8.58
CA THR A 44 7.03 10.65 -9.71
C THR A 44 5.65 11.16 -9.30
N TYR A 45 5.25 10.88 -8.06
CA TYR A 45 3.93 11.26 -7.54
C TYR A 45 3.98 12.42 -6.54
N ASP A 46 5.18 12.83 -6.13
CA ASP A 46 5.43 13.82 -5.08
C ASP A 46 4.70 13.49 -3.78
N MET A 47 4.82 12.22 -3.37
CA MET A 47 4.09 11.65 -2.23
C MET A 47 4.93 10.62 -1.46
N LEU A 48 4.60 10.46 -0.19
CA LEU A 48 5.11 9.44 0.72
C LEU A 48 4.25 8.17 0.65
N TYR A 49 4.92 7.02 0.63
CA TYR A 49 4.33 5.69 0.60
C TYR A 49 5.00 4.78 1.62
N PRO A 50 4.33 3.75 2.16
CA PRO A 50 5.03 2.62 2.75
C PRO A 50 5.91 1.93 1.69
N PHE A 51 6.85 1.07 2.09
CA PHE A 51 7.55 0.21 1.12
C PHE A 51 6.54 -0.74 0.49
N TYR A 52 6.59 -0.93 -0.83
CA TYR A 52 5.64 -1.80 -1.51
C TYR A 52 6.26 -2.50 -2.72
N ALA A 53 5.69 -3.65 -3.06
CA ALA A 53 5.89 -4.34 -4.32
C ALA A 53 4.61 -4.35 -5.13
N THR A 54 4.71 -4.16 -6.44
CA THR A 54 3.54 -4.05 -7.33
C THR A 54 3.61 -5.02 -8.49
N THR A 55 2.50 -5.69 -8.80
CA THR A 55 2.26 -6.38 -10.07
C THR A 55 1.18 -5.62 -10.85
N ILE A 56 1.51 -5.18 -12.07
CA ILE A 56 0.57 -4.47 -12.95
C ILE A 56 0.30 -5.35 -14.15
N ASN A 57 -0.97 -5.53 -14.51
CA ASN A 57 -1.37 -6.28 -15.69
C ASN A 57 -2.52 -5.60 -16.42
N ARG A 58 -2.63 -5.92 -17.71
CA ARG A 58 -3.79 -5.56 -18.54
C ARG A 58 -4.90 -6.57 -18.31
N TYR A 59 -6.11 -6.06 -18.15
CA TYR A 59 -7.32 -6.86 -18.00
C TYR A 59 -8.51 -5.97 -18.28
N GLU A 60 -9.37 -6.40 -19.20
CA GLU A 60 -10.61 -5.72 -19.51
C GLU A 60 -11.73 -6.34 -18.67
N PHE A 61 -12.21 -5.55 -17.71
CA PHE A 61 -13.33 -5.94 -16.86
C PHE A 61 -14.62 -5.88 -17.66
N LYS A 62 -15.47 -6.91 -17.50
CA LYS A 62 -16.74 -7.01 -18.23
C LYS A 62 -17.89 -6.39 -17.44
N SER A 63 -17.84 -6.49 -16.11
CA SER A 63 -18.79 -5.87 -15.21
C SER A 63 -18.61 -4.36 -15.16
N ASP A 64 -19.72 -3.66 -15.10
CA ASP A 64 -19.86 -2.22 -14.85
C ASP A 64 -20.26 -1.90 -13.41
N THR A 65 -20.64 -2.91 -12.62
CA THR A 65 -20.90 -2.79 -11.17
C THR A 65 -19.64 -3.04 -10.34
N VAL A 66 -19.51 -2.33 -9.22
CA VAL A 66 -18.38 -2.51 -8.30
C VAL A 66 -18.25 -3.96 -7.80
N SER A 67 -19.35 -4.56 -7.35
CA SER A 67 -19.36 -5.93 -6.82
C SER A 67 -18.98 -6.96 -7.89
N GLY A 68 -19.49 -6.82 -9.12
CA GLY A 68 -19.10 -7.69 -10.24
C GLY A 68 -17.62 -7.53 -10.62
N ILE A 69 -17.09 -6.31 -10.58
CA ILE A 69 -15.66 -6.05 -10.83
C ILE A 69 -14.78 -6.70 -9.76
N GLN A 70 -15.17 -6.61 -8.48
CA GLN A 70 -14.46 -7.27 -7.39
C GLN A 70 -14.47 -8.80 -7.53
N LEU A 71 -15.60 -9.38 -7.94
CA LEU A 71 -15.72 -10.81 -8.18
C LEU A 71 -14.84 -11.25 -9.36
N GLU A 72 -14.94 -10.56 -10.50
CA GLU A 72 -14.10 -10.82 -11.68
C GLU A 72 -12.62 -10.74 -11.34
N PHE A 73 -12.20 -9.69 -10.61
CA PHE A 73 -10.84 -9.52 -10.15
C PHE A 73 -10.39 -10.72 -9.31
N LYS A 74 -11.18 -11.11 -8.30
CA LYS A 74 -10.88 -12.23 -7.39
C LYS A 74 -10.68 -13.54 -8.16
N GLU A 75 -11.55 -13.84 -9.12
CA GLU A 75 -11.43 -15.04 -9.95
C GLU A 75 -10.21 -14.98 -10.90
N HIS A 76 -9.93 -13.80 -11.44
CA HIS A 76 -8.80 -13.59 -12.34
C HIS A 76 -7.45 -13.75 -11.62
N ILE A 77 -7.24 -13.10 -10.48
CA ILE A 77 -5.98 -13.22 -9.72
C ILE A 77 -5.74 -14.63 -9.22
N LYS A 78 -6.81 -15.37 -8.85
CA LYS A 78 -6.72 -16.77 -8.45
C LYS A 78 -6.21 -17.64 -9.60
N ARG A 79 -6.73 -17.42 -10.83
CA ARG A 79 -6.26 -18.14 -12.03
C ARG A 79 -4.80 -17.86 -12.37
N LEU A 80 -4.32 -16.64 -12.11
CA LEU A 80 -2.93 -16.26 -12.35
C LEU A 80 -1.97 -16.68 -11.22
N GLY A 81 -2.47 -17.30 -10.15
CA GLY A 81 -1.63 -17.67 -9.01
C GLY A 81 -1.10 -16.48 -8.21
N LEU A 82 -1.72 -15.29 -8.34
CA LEU A 82 -1.38 -14.09 -7.58
C LEU A 82 -2.00 -14.16 -6.18
N THR A 83 -1.68 -15.23 -5.45
CA THR A 83 -2.16 -15.51 -4.10
C THR A 83 -1.59 -14.53 -3.08
N GLU A 84 -2.12 -14.57 -1.86
CA GLU A 84 -1.55 -13.81 -0.74
C GLU A 84 -0.08 -14.18 -0.49
N GLU A 85 0.23 -15.48 -0.48
CA GLU A 85 1.59 -15.98 -0.29
C GLU A 85 2.57 -15.48 -1.37
N TYR A 86 2.13 -15.50 -2.64
CA TYR A 86 2.93 -14.94 -3.73
C TYR A 86 3.24 -13.45 -3.50
N LYS A 87 2.23 -12.68 -3.07
CA LYS A 87 2.38 -11.24 -2.81
C LYS A 87 3.29 -10.97 -1.61
N LYS A 88 3.16 -11.74 -0.51
CA LYS A 88 4.05 -11.69 0.66
C LYS A 88 5.50 -11.95 0.25
N GLN A 89 5.76 -13.08 -0.42
CA GLN A 89 7.10 -13.43 -0.87
C GLN A 89 7.70 -12.37 -1.80
N LYS A 90 6.89 -11.83 -2.73
CA LYS A 90 7.34 -10.79 -3.65
C LYS A 90 7.80 -9.54 -2.91
N VAL A 91 7.01 -9.02 -1.97
CA VAL A 91 7.38 -7.79 -1.25
C VAL A 91 8.57 -7.99 -0.31
N VAL A 92 8.69 -9.17 0.31
CA VAL A 92 9.87 -9.54 1.12
C VAL A 92 11.13 -9.59 0.25
N ASN A 93 11.06 -10.22 -0.92
CA ASN A 93 12.18 -10.27 -1.86
C ASN A 93 12.58 -8.87 -2.34
N GLU A 94 11.61 -8.01 -2.64
CA GLU A 94 11.87 -6.63 -3.06
C GLU A 94 12.51 -5.81 -1.93
N VAL A 95 12.03 -5.87 -0.69
CA VAL A 95 12.64 -5.10 0.41
C VAL A 95 14.04 -5.62 0.75
N ASN A 96 14.24 -6.94 0.76
CA ASN A 96 15.54 -7.56 1.03
C ASN A 96 16.56 -7.18 -0.04
N SER A 97 16.20 -7.26 -1.32
CA SER A 97 17.10 -6.86 -2.40
C SER A 97 17.34 -5.36 -2.45
N HIS A 98 16.30 -4.55 -2.20
CA HIS A 98 16.41 -3.10 -2.24
C HIS A 98 17.33 -2.55 -1.15
N TYR A 99 17.26 -3.06 0.08
CA TYR A 99 18.11 -2.61 1.19
C TYR A 99 19.28 -3.55 1.51
N GLU A 100 19.47 -4.61 0.71
CA GLU A 100 20.50 -5.64 0.92
C GLU A 100 20.40 -6.28 2.31
N LEU A 101 19.17 -6.57 2.75
CA LEU A 101 18.88 -7.18 4.04
C LEU A 101 19.21 -8.67 3.99
N GLU A 102 19.65 -9.19 5.13
CA GLU A 102 19.87 -10.63 5.31
C GLU A 102 18.53 -11.36 5.36
N ASN A 103 17.57 -10.78 6.10
CA ASN A 103 16.23 -11.31 6.22
C ASN A 103 15.23 -10.22 6.63
N CYS A 104 13.98 -10.37 6.18
CA CYS A 104 12.83 -9.58 6.62
C CYS A 104 11.64 -10.54 6.78
N GLU A 105 11.15 -10.65 8.01
CA GLU A 105 9.94 -11.39 8.35
C GLU A 105 8.78 -10.40 8.49
N ILE A 106 7.62 -10.77 7.97
CA ILE A 106 6.42 -9.92 7.99
C ILE A 106 5.24 -10.69 8.57
N THR A 107 4.30 -9.95 9.14
CA THR A 107 3.09 -10.49 9.77
C THR A 107 2.20 -11.23 8.78
N GLU A 108 1.17 -11.90 9.31
CA GLU A 108 -0.05 -12.10 8.53
C GLU A 108 -0.66 -10.77 8.07
N LYS A 109 -1.47 -10.83 7.02
CA LYS A 109 -2.08 -9.63 6.45
C LYS A 109 -2.96 -8.92 7.48
N LEU A 110 -2.67 -7.65 7.71
CA LEU A 110 -3.45 -6.82 8.62
C LEU A 110 -4.78 -6.41 7.99
N CYS A 111 -4.75 -5.99 6.73
CA CYS A 111 -5.94 -5.60 6.00
C CYS A 111 -5.72 -5.60 4.48
N SER A 112 -6.79 -5.33 3.74
CA SER A 112 -6.73 -5.07 2.30
C SER A 112 -7.62 -3.91 1.92
N GLU A 113 -7.18 -3.13 0.95
CA GLU A 113 -7.90 -1.99 0.40
C GLU A 113 -8.06 -2.16 -1.11
N GLN A 114 -9.23 -1.79 -1.63
CA GLN A 114 -9.52 -1.86 -3.06
C GLN A 114 -10.03 -0.53 -3.57
N TRP A 115 -9.43 -0.05 -4.66
CA TRP A 115 -9.67 1.29 -5.18
C TRP A 115 -9.70 1.27 -6.70
N ILE A 116 -10.50 2.14 -7.32
CA ILE A 116 -10.35 2.48 -8.73
C ILE A 116 -9.70 3.85 -8.84
N LYS A 117 -8.53 3.91 -9.49
CA LYS A 117 -7.76 5.15 -9.62
C LYS A 117 -7.30 5.34 -11.05
N TYR A 118 -7.19 6.60 -11.45
CA TYR A 118 -6.58 6.96 -12.72
C TYR A 118 -5.05 6.92 -12.60
N SER A 119 -4.42 6.01 -13.32
CA SER A 119 -2.96 5.92 -13.42
C SER A 119 -2.46 6.99 -14.38
N LYS A 120 -1.78 8.01 -13.85
CA LYS A 120 -1.14 9.06 -14.67
C LYS A 120 -0.08 8.50 -15.61
N THR A 121 0.69 7.51 -15.15
CA THR A 121 1.76 6.89 -15.94
C THR A 121 1.22 6.00 -17.06
N GLY A 122 0.10 5.30 -16.82
CA GLY A 122 -0.56 4.47 -17.83
C GLY A 122 -1.59 5.20 -18.69
N ASN A 123 -1.92 6.46 -18.34
CA ASN A 123 -3.00 7.25 -18.92
C ASN A 123 -4.34 6.48 -18.97
N GLU A 124 -4.67 5.78 -17.88
CA GLU A 124 -5.78 4.82 -17.86
C GLU A 124 -6.39 4.64 -16.46
N TRP A 125 -7.63 4.14 -16.40
CA TRP A 125 -8.23 3.70 -15.14
C TRP A 125 -7.79 2.28 -14.81
N ARG A 126 -7.41 2.07 -13.54
CA ARG A 126 -7.02 0.76 -13.04
C ARG A 126 -7.75 0.41 -11.75
N PHE A 127 -8.00 -0.87 -11.59
CA PHE A 127 -8.37 -1.46 -10.32
C PHE A 127 -7.12 -1.71 -9.48
N TYR A 128 -7.08 -1.21 -8.25
CA TYR A 128 -5.98 -1.39 -7.31
C TYR A 128 -6.43 -2.28 -6.17
N SER A 129 -5.68 -3.35 -5.91
CA SER A 129 -5.82 -4.18 -4.69
C SER A 129 -4.54 -4.05 -3.88
N MET A 130 -4.63 -3.61 -2.63
CA MET A 130 -3.48 -3.33 -1.79
C MET A 130 -3.60 -4.11 -0.49
N ASP A 131 -2.65 -5.00 -0.26
CA ASP A 131 -2.53 -5.76 0.97
C ASP A 131 -1.50 -5.07 1.87
N PHE A 132 -1.75 -5.03 3.17
CA PHE A 132 -0.87 -4.40 4.16
C PHE A 132 -0.40 -5.42 5.19
N TYR A 133 0.91 -5.40 5.45
CA TYR A 133 1.62 -6.25 6.41
C TYR A 133 2.51 -5.37 7.28
N CYS A 134 2.89 -5.82 8.47
CA CYS A 134 3.96 -5.20 9.25
C CYS A 134 5.23 -6.02 9.14
N ALA A 135 6.39 -5.36 9.18
CA ALA A 135 7.64 -6.05 9.46
C ALA A 135 7.67 -6.49 10.93
N GLU A 136 7.87 -7.79 11.17
CA GLU A 136 8.01 -8.36 12.50
C GLU A 136 9.48 -8.38 12.93
N LYS A 137 10.38 -8.65 11.99
CA LYS A 137 11.82 -8.74 12.23
C LYS A 137 12.57 -8.32 10.96
N ILE A 138 13.59 -7.50 11.13
CA ILE A 138 14.53 -7.13 10.06
C ILE A 138 15.96 -7.36 10.55
N GLU A 139 16.63 -8.32 9.93
CA GLU A 139 18.06 -8.49 10.13
C GLU A 139 18.80 -7.40 9.35
N SER A 140 19.77 -6.76 10.02
CA SER A 140 20.51 -5.63 9.46
C SER A 140 19.68 -4.35 9.21
N VAL A 141 18.76 -4.00 10.12
CA VAL A 141 17.95 -2.75 10.05
C VAL A 141 18.77 -1.47 9.83
N HIS A 142 20.02 -1.44 10.30
CA HIS A 142 20.95 -0.34 10.09
C HIS A 142 21.20 -0.03 8.59
N LYS A 143 21.06 -1.03 7.70
CA LYS A 143 21.15 -0.83 6.24
C LYS A 143 19.99 -0.01 5.70
N ILE A 144 18.79 -0.16 6.26
CA ILE A 144 17.65 0.71 5.93
C ILE A 144 17.96 2.14 6.37
N LEU A 145 18.38 2.31 7.63
CA LEU A 145 18.61 3.63 8.23
C LEU A 145 19.78 4.40 7.63
N GLY A 146 20.79 3.69 7.11
CA GLY A 146 21.94 4.26 6.42
C GLY A 146 21.78 4.38 4.90
N SER A 147 20.64 3.93 4.34
CA SER A 147 20.44 3.91 2.89
C SER A 147 20.21 5.31 2.34
N SER A 148 20.91 5.64 1.26
CA SER A 148 20.67 6.83 0.44
C SER A 148 19.86 6.53 -0.83
N LYS A 149 19.38 5.28 -0.99
CA LYS A 149 18.62 4.85 -2.19
C LYS A 149 17.32 5.64 -2.35
N ASP A 150 16.68 5.99 -1.23
CA ASP A 150 15.45 6.77 -1.19
C ASP A 150 15.53 7.92 -0.20
N LYS A 151 14.70 8.95 -0.43
CA LYS A 151 14.41 9.93 0.61
C LYS A 151 13.41 9.30 1.58
N GLN A 152 13.86 9.06 2.80
CA GLN A 152 13.09 8.46 3.89
C GLN A 152 12.52 9.55 4.81
N VAL A 153 11.28 9.37 5.25
CA VAL A 153 10.62 10.17 6.28
C VAL A 153 10.07 9.23 7.33
N PHE A 154 10.22 9.56 8.60
CA PHE A 154 9.71 8.74 9.70
C PHE A 154 8.50 9.43 10.31
N LEU A 155 7.37 8.71 10.36
CA LEU A 155 6.16 9.15 11.03
C LEU A 155 6.15 8.57 12.45
N PRO A 156 6.34 9.40 13.49
CA PRO A 156 6.07 8.96 14.85
C PRO A 156 4.61 8.50 14.97
N LEU A 157 4.39 7.37 15.63
CA LEU A 157 3.04 6.80 15.79
C LEU A 157 2.34 7.29 17.06
N ASP A 158 2.83 8.36 17.69
CA ASP A 158 2.11 9.00 18.80
C ASP A 158 0.84 9.71 18.32
N ASP A 159 -0.10 9.94 19.25
CA ASP A 159 -1.43 10.46 18.92
C ASP A 159 -1.39 11.88 18.31
N ASN A 160 -0.40 12.70 18.68
CA ASN A 160 -0.29 14.05 18.11
C ASN A 160 0.16 13.98 16.66
N SER A 161 1.18 13.18 16.37
CA SER A 161 1.71 12.97 15.03
C SER A 161 0.66 12.37 14.09
N ILE A 162 -0.08 11.35 14.55
CA ILE A 162 -1.19 10.78 13.77
C ILE A 162 -2.30 11.81 13.54
N ARG A 163 -2.71 12.56 14.57
CA ARG A 163 -3.76 13.59 14.42
C ARG A 163 -3.35 14.68 13.44
N GLU A 164 -2.11 15.17 13.51
CA GLU A 164 -1.58 16.15 12.57
C GLU A 164 -1.58 15.62 11.14
N LEU A 165 -1.13 14.37 10.94
CA LEU A 165 -1.17 13.71 9.65
C LEU A 165 -2.59 13.60 9.11
N ILE A 166 -3.57 13.17 9.91
CA ILE A 166 -4.96 13.05 9.46
C ILE A 166 -5.54 14.41 9.07
N ASN A 167 -5.20 15.47 9.82
CA ASN A 167 -5.70 16.82 9.53
C ASN A 167 -5.06 17.45 8.29
N THR A 168 -3.77 17.19 8.04
CA THR A 168 -3.01 17.87 6.98
C THR A 168 -2.79 17.01 5.73
N GLY A 169 -2.92 15.70 5.86
CA GLY A 169 -2.52 14.69 4.88
C GLY A 169 -1.01 14.65 4.62
N ARG A 170 -0.19 15.18 5.53
CA ARG A 170 1.26 15.38 5.33
C ARG A 170 2.11 14.93 6.51
N VAL A 171 3.34 14.54 6.19
CA VAL A 171 4.46 14.38 7.14
C VAL A 171 5.64 15.17 6.59
N ASP A 172 6.29 15.98 7.42
CA ASP A 172 7.37 16.89 7.01
C ASP A 172 7.02 17.76 5.78
N GLY A 173 5.76 18.20 5.71
CA GLY A 173 5.25 18.99 4.60
C GLY A 173 5.04 18.22 3.30
N ILE A 174 5.27 16.91 3.24
CA ILE A 174 5.09 16.06 2.05
C ILE A 174 3.78 15.28 2.17
N LYS A 175 3.01 15.20 1.08
CA LYS A 175 1.74 14.46 1.06
C LYS A 175 1.95 12.97 1.27
N VAL A 176 1.08 12.34 2.05
CA VAL A 176 0.98 10.88 2.16
C VAL A 176 -0.07 10.36 1.17
N VAL A 177 0.17 9.19 0.58
CA VAL A 177 -0.79 8.56 -0.33
C VAL A 177 -2.15 8.31 0.37
N GLU A 178 -3.25 8.65 -0.32
CA GLU A 178 -4.60 8.69 0.24
C GLU A 178 -5.11 7.35 0.83
N ASN A 179 -4.76 6.22 0.21
CA ASN A 179 -5.21 4.90 0.68
C ASN A 179 -4.54 4.55 2.00
N PHE A 180 -3.26 4.90 2.16
CA PHE A 180 -2.54 4.70 3.40
C PHE A 180 -2.94 5.72 4.46
N LEU A 181 -3.20 6.98 4.07
CA LEU A 181 -3.75 7.99 4.96
C LEU A 181 -5.11 7.55 5.54
N LYS A 182 -6.00 6.99 4.73
CA LYS A 182 -7.27 6.40 5.19
C LYS A 182 -7.02 5.32 6.24
N MET A 183 -6.07 4.43 6.00
CA MET A 183 -5.74 3.36 6.94
C MET A 183 -5.22 3.88 8.28
N LEU A 184 -4.38 4.92 8.27
CA LEU A 184 -3.90 5.57 9.49
C LEU A 184 -5.00 6.31 10.28
N GLY A 185 -6.15 6.59 9.65
CA GLY A 185 -7.34 7.08 10.35
C GLY A 185 -8.08 6.00 11.14
N ASN A 186 -7.72 4.72 10.99
CA ASN A 186 -8.28 3.62 11.75
C ASN A 186 -7.39 3.31 12.97
N GLU A 187 -7.91 3.59 14.16
CA GLU A 187 -7.19 3.39 15.42
C GLU A 187 -6.78 1.92 15.64
N VAL A 188 -7.62 0.95 15.24
CA VAL A 188 -7.28 -0.48 15.35
C VAL A 188 -6.05 -0.79 14.50
N PHE A 189 -6.02 -0.29 13.27
CA PHE A 189 -4.89 -0.50 12.37
C PHE A 189 -3.60 0.13 12.91
N VAL A 190 -3.67 1.37 13.43
CA VAL A 190 -2.51 2.04 14.05
C VAL A 190 -2.02 1.27 15.28
N ASN A 191 -2.94 0.78 16.11
CA ASN A 191 -2.59 0.00 17.30
C ASN A 191 -1.97 -1.35 16.93
N GLU A 192 -2.38 -2.00 15.84
CA GLU A 192 -1.70 -3.19 15.34
C GLU A 192 -0.28 -2.88 14.90
N ILE A 193 -0.04 -1.79 14.15
CA ILE A 193 1.32 -1.41 13.72
C ILE A 193 2.24 -1.22 14.94
N LYS A 194 1.74 -0.54 15.98
CA LYS A 194 2.52 -0.26 17.21
C LYS A 194 3.03 -1.50 17.94
N LYS A 195 2.42 -2.67 17.74
CA LYS A 195 2.87 -3.93 18.36
C LYS A 195 4.16 -4.48 17.75
N PHE A 196 4.47 -4.07 16.52
CA PHE A 196 5.63 -4.54 15.77
C PHE A 196 6.61 -3.38 15.66
N GLU A 197 7.71 -3.45 16.38
CA GLU A 197 8.85 -2.55 16.22
C GLU A 197 10.09 -3.36 15.88
N VAL A 198 10.86 -2.88 14.90
CA VAL A 198 12.13 -3.47 14.45
C VAL A 198 13.32 -2.54 14.65
#